data_AF-L9KTK7-F1
#
_entry.id   AF-L9KTK7-F1
#
_cell.length_a   1.000
_cell.length_b   1.000
_cell.length_c   1.000
_cell.angle_alpha   90.00
_cell.angle_beta   90.00
_cell.angle_gamma   90.00
#
_symmetry.space_group_name_H-M   'P 1'
#
loop_
_entity.id
_entity.type
_entity.pdbx_description
1 polymer ?
#
loop_
_entity_poly.entity_id
_entity_poly.type
_entity_poly.pdbx_seq_one_letter_code
_entity_poly.pdbx_strand_id
1 'polypeptide(L)'
;MYSRKAMYRRKYSATQSRMEKEKKEKVLANVTKPVGGDKNGGTQVVKLRKCLEKEAAEAQTQEGEIFPTGREKREITEQHKVDQKAVDSQILPKIKAVPQLQGYLQSMFALKNGVYPHKLMF
;
A
#
# COMPACT_ATOMS: atom_id res chain seq x y z
N MET A 1 -32.62 29.30 -11.93
CA MET A 1 -33.20 28.74 -13.18
C MET A 1 -32.36 27.65 -13.87
N TYR A 2 -31.12 27.36 -13.43
CA TYR A 2 -30.16 26.52 -14.19
C TYR A 2 -29.91 25.10 -13.65
N SER A 3 -30.52 24.69 -12.53
CA SER A 3 -30.27 23.37 -11.92
C SER A 3 -30.93 22.19 -12.66
N ARG A 4 -32.00 22.44 -13.41
CA ARG A 4 -32.76 21.39 -14.12
C ARG A 4 -32.10 20.91 -15.41
N LYS A 5 -31.13 21.64 -15.96
CA LYS A 5 -30.40 21.24 -17.19
C LYS A 5 -29.48 20.03 -16.98
N ALA A 6 -28.99 19.80 -15.75
CA ALA A 6 -28.12 18.67 -15.43
C ALA A 6 -28.87 17.33 -15.44
N MET A 7 -30.11 17.32 -14.94
CA MET A 7 -30.99 16.12 -14.94
C MET A 7 -31.33 15.68 -16.37
N TYR A 8 -31.61 16.63 -17.26
CA TYR A 8 -32.02 16.34 -18.64
C TYR A 8 -30.88 15.79 -19.53
N ARG A 9 -29.64 15.86 -19.07
CA ARG A 9 -28.46 15.35 -19.80
C ARG A 9 -28.09 13.90 -19.48
N ARG A 10 -28.74 13.25 -18.52
CA ARG A 10 -28.44 11.87 -18.15
C ARG A 10 -29.09 10.90 -19.14
N LYS A 11 -28.28 10.22 -19.95
CA LYS A 11 -28.76 9.23 -20.94
C LYS A 11 -29.30 7.92 -20.35
N TYR A 12 -29.02 7.64 -19.08
CA TYR A 12 -29.46 6.44 -18.38
C TYR A 12 -30.17 6.82 -17.08
N SER A 13 -31.39 6.32 -16.89
CA SER A 13 -32.15 6.52 -15.66
C SER A 13 -31.54 5.73 -14.49
N ALA A 14 -31.81 6.17 -13.28
CA ALA A 14 -31.41 5.43 -12.09
C ALA A 14 -32.27 4.17 -11.95
N THR A 15 -31.64 3.05 -11.58
CA THR A 15 -32.35 1.80 -11.25
C THR A 15 -33.27 2.02 -10.05
N GLN A 16 -34.51 1.56 -10.16
CA GLN A 16 -35.48 1.66 -9.06
C GLN A 16 -34.94 0.93 -7.82
N SER A 17 -35.05 1.57 -6.64
CA SER A 17 -34.46 1.08 -5.38
C SER A 17 -35.16 -0.15 -4.81
N ARG A 18 -36.35 -0.48 -5.31
CA ARG A 18 -37.13 -1.64 -4.90
C ARG A 18 -37.24 -2.63 -6.06
N MET A 19 -36.12 -3.24 -6.40
CA MET A 19 -36.15 -4.50 -7.16
C MET A 19 -36.14 -5.63 -6.16
N GLU A 20 -37.16 -6.49 -6.19
CA GLU A 20 -37.12 -7.75 -5.46
C GLU A 20 -35.87 -8.50 -5.91
N LYS A 21 -35.02 -8.85 -4.96
CA LYS A 21 -33.80 -9.59 -5.25
C LYS A 21 -34.21 -10.95 -5.80
N GLU A 22 -34.12 -11.11 -7.11
CA GLU A 22 -34.18 -12.43 -7.72
C GLU A 22 -33.06 -13.28 -7.09
N LYS A 23 -33.45 -14.41 -6.46
CA LYS A 23 -32.50 -15.36 -5.91
C LYS A 23 -31.71 -15.94 -7.09
N LYS A 24 -30.48 -15.47 -7.28
CA LYS A 24 -29.54 -16.11 -8.18
C LYS A 24 -29.41 -17.58 -7.79
N GLU A 25 -29.69 -18.47 -8.73
CA GLU A 25 -29.51 -19.90 -8.55
C GLU A 25 -28.04 -20.17 -8.17
N LYS A 26 -27.82 -20.83 -7.04
CA LYS A 26 -26.48 -21.12 -6.55
C LYS A 26 -25.90 -22.28 -7.34
N VAL A 27 -24.79 -22.06 -8.03
CA VAL A 27 -24.04 -23.14 -8.70
C VAL A 27 -23.68 -24.21 -7.67
N LEU A 28 -24.07 -25.45 -7.94
CA LEU A 28 -23.83 -26.59 -7.04
C LEU A 28 -22.33 -26.93 -7.01
N ALA A 29 -21.75 -26.99 -5.81
CA ALA A 29 -20.32 -27.30 -5.61
C ALA A 29 -20.01 -28.81 -5.64
N ASN A 30 -21.04 -29.65 -5.42
CA ASN A 30 -20.91 -31.09 -5.24
C ASN A 30 -21.91 -31.84 -6.13
N VAL A 31 -21.54 -33.03 -6.60
CA VAL A 31 -22.38 -33.93 -7.41
C VAL A 31 -22.56 -35.26 -6.69
N THR A 32 -23.79 -35.74 -6.64
CA THR A 32 -24.18 -37.00 -6.00
C THR A 32 -24.19 -38.11 -7.05
N LYS A 33 -23.32 -39.12 -6.92
CA LYS A 33 -23.14 -40.22 -7.88
C LYS A 33 -23.57 -41.57 -7.27
N PRO A 34 -24.32 -42.42 -8.01
CA PRO A 34 -24.67 -43.76 -7.52
C PRO A 34 -23.42 -44.65 -7.47
N VAL A 35 -23.27 -45.43 -6.40
CA VAL A 35 -22.19 -46.41 -6.26
C VAL A 35 -22.70 -47.75 -6.79
N GLY A 36 -22.09 -48.25 -7.87
CA GLY A 36 -22.56 -49.42 -8.62
C GLY A 36 -22.20 -50.76 -7.98
N GLY A 37 -22.66 -51.04 -6.76
CA GLY A 37 -22.48 -52.35 -6.13
C GLY A 37 -23.61 -52.73 -5.18
N ASP A 38 -24.15 -53.94 -5.33
CA ASP A 38 -25.37 -54.44 -4.65
C ASP A 38 -25.31 -54.45 -3.11
N LYS A 39 -24.10 -54.32 -2.53
CA LYS A 39 -23.88 -54.38 -1.07
C LYS A 39 -23.50 -53.04 -0.44
N ASN A 40 -23.34 -51.98 -1.24
CA ASN A 40 -22.96 -50.65 -0.77
C ASN A 40 -24.13 -49.68 -1.04
N GLY A 41 -25.13 -49.73 -0.16
CA GLY A 41 -26.40 -49.03 -0.32
C GLY A 41 -26.31 -47.52 -0.17
N GLY A 42 -25.98 -46.80 -1.25
CA GLY A 42 -26.26 -45.36 -1.30
C GLY A 42 -25.56 -44.57 -2.40
N THR A 43 -25.65 -43.25 -2.25
CA THR A 43 -25.15 -42.25 -3.20
C THR A 43 -23.93 -41.55 -2.62
N GLN A 44 -22.84 -41.42 -3.38
CA GLN A 44 -21.62 -40.76 -2.95
C GLN A 44 -21.60 -39.30 -3.42
N VAL A 45 -21.42 -38.36 -2.50
CA VAL A 45 -21.32 -36.93 -2.82
C VAL A 45 -19.86 -36.56 -3.04
N VAL A 46 -19.51 -36.14 -4.26
CA VAL A 46 -18.14 -35.81 -4.67
C VAL A 46 -18.04 -34.33 -5.05
N LYS A 47 -17.00 -33.64 -4.55
CA LYS A 47 -16.69 -32.24 -4.90
C LYS A 47 -16.26 -32.15 -6.37
N LEU A 48 -16.78 -31.17 -7.11
CA LEU A 48 -16.43 -30.97 -8.52
C LEU A 48 -14.98 -30.49 -8.74
N ARG A 49 -14.42 -29.75 -7.77
CA ARG A 49 -13.03 -29.27 -7.83
C ARG A 49 -12.24 -29.87 -6.68
N LYS A 50 -11.12 -30.53 -7.02
CA LYS A 50 -10.16 -31.04 -6.05
C LYS A 50 -9.36 -29.85 -5.51
N CYS A 51 -9.38 -29.64 -4.20
CA CYS A 51 -8.44 -28.72 -3.57
C CYS A 51 -7.04 -29.33 -3.71
N LEU A 52 -6.11 -28.64 -4.37
CA LEU A 52 -4.70 -28.96 -4.26
C LEU A 52 -4.29 -28.55 -2.85
N GLU A 53 -3.92 -29.52 -2.01
CA GLU A 53 -3.19 -29.23 -0.78
C GLU A 53 -1.85 -28.63 -1.20
N LYS A 54 -1.86 -27.32 -1.41
CA LYS A 54 -0.65 -26.52 -1.39
C LYS A 54 -0.40 -26.27 0.09
N GLU A 55 0.45 -27.08 0.69
CA GLU A 55 1.18 -26.61 1.87
C GLU A 55 1.79 -25.26 1.50
N ALA A 56 1.62 -24.28 2.38
CA ALA A 56 2.21 -22.96 2.19
C ALA A 56 3.72 -23.16 2.10
N ALA A 57 4.25 -23.17 0.87
CA ALA A 57 5.69 -23.23 0.66
C ALA A 57 6.28 -21.97 1.29
N GLU A 58 6.94 -22.16 2.44
CA GLU A 58 7.85 -21.16 2.96
C GLU A 58 8.83 -20.82 1.84
N ALA A 59 9.03 -19.52 1.61
CA ALA A 59 9.96 -19.04 0.60
C ALA A 59 11.36 -19.52 0.99
N GLN A 60 11.78 -20.67 0.44
CA GLN A 60 13.17 -21.09 0.48
C GLN A 60 13.97 -19.96 -0.15
N THR A 61 14.68 -19.21 0.68
CA THR A 61 15.64 -18.21 0.24
C THR A 61 16.64 -18.96 -0.62
N GLN A 62 16.69 -18.65 -1.92
CA GLN A 62 17.72 -19.20 -2.78
C GLN A 62 19.05 -18.67 -2.21
N GLU A 63 19.94 -19.57 -1.77
CA GLU A 63 21.22 -19.27 -1.10
C GLU A 63 22.23 -18.49 -2.00
N GLY A 64 21.77 -17.80 -3.05
CA GLY A 64 22.57 -17.09 -4.05
C GLY A 64 22.51 -15.56 -3.98
N GLU A 65 21.63 -14.94 -3.19
CA GLU A 65 21.65 -13.49 -2.98
C GLU A 65 22.50 -13.13 -1.75
N ILE A 66 23.82 -13.20 -1.92
CA ILE A 66 24.83 -12.87 -0.88
C ILE A 66 24.71 -11.40 -0.40
N PHE A 67 24.12 -10.54 -1.23
CA PHE A 67 23.84 -9.15 -0.86
C PHE A 67 22.34 -8.90 -0.84
N PRO A 68 21.78 -8.38 0.28
CA PRO A 68 20.40 -7.94 0.28
C PRO A 68 20.22 -6.82 -0.74
N THR A 69 19.45 -7.08 -1.79
CA THR A 69 19.16 -6.12 -2.88
C THR A 69 18.15 -5.05 -2.46
N GLY A 70 17.53 -5.21 -1.29
CA GLY A 70 16.68 -4.21 -0.64
C GLY A 70 17.43 -3.48 0.46
N ARG A 71 17.64 -2.16 0.31
CA ARG A 71 18.14 -1.34 1.43
C ARG A 71 17.08 -1.33 2.53
N GLU A 72 17.37 -1.96 3.66
CA GLU A 72 16.58 -1.81 4.87
C GLU A 72 16.46 -0.32 5.20
N LYS A 73 15.21 0.13 5.40
CA LYS A 73 14.96 1.51 5.83
C LYS A 73 15.50 1.63 7.24
N ARG A 74 16.59 2.38 7.41
CA ARG A 74 17.18 2.64 8.73
C ARG A 74 16.12 3.29 9.63
N GLU A 75 15.78 2.61 10.72
CA GLU A 75 14.87 3.14 11.73
C GLU A 75 15.63 4.10 12.65
N ILE A 76 14.98 5.21 13.03
CA ILE A 76 15.57 6.19 13.94
C ILE A 76 15.43 5.64 15.36
N THR A 77 16.56 5.36 16.00
CA THR A 77 16.59 4.90 17.39
C THR A 77 16.17 6.02 18.35
N GLU A 78 15.54 5.65 19.48
CA GLU A 78 15.13 6.62 20.49
C GLU A 78 16.32 7.35 21.12
N GLN A 79 17.46 6.66 21.26
CA GLN A 79 18.70 7.25 21.74
C GLN A 79 19.14 8.45 20.88
N HIS A 80 19.14 8.30 19.55
CA HIS A 80 19.57 9.38 18.63
C HIS A 80 18.67 10.62 18.74
N LYS A 81 17.38 10.45 19.06
CA LYS A 81 16.46 11.58 19.25
C LYS A 81 16.74 12.33 20.54
N VAL A 82 17.10 11.63 21.62
CA VAL A 82 17.43 12.25 22.92
C VAL A 82 18.70 13.07 22.78
N ASP A 83 19.74 12.47 22.19
CA ASP A 83 21.03 13.13 22.01
C ASP A 83 20.93 14.35 21.07
N GLN A 84 20.15 14.25 19.99
CA GLN A 84 19.89 15.38 19.09
C GLN A 84 19.22 16.56 19.82
N LYS A 85 18.20 16.29 20.65
CA LYS A 85 17.52 17.33 21.43
C LYS A 85 18.47 18.03 22.42
N ALA A 86 19.36 17.26 23.05
CA ALA A 86 20.35 17.81 23.96
C ALA A 86 21.29 18.79 23.24
N VAL A 87 21.77 18.42 22.06
CA VAL A 87 22.63 19.28 21.22
C VAL A 87 21.86 20.51 20.71
N ASP A 88 20.66 20.31 20.15
CA ASP A 88 19.85 21.39 19.57
C ASP A 88 19.49 22.44 20.62
N SER A 89 19.22 22.05 21.86
CA SER A 89 18.90 22.98 22.95
C SER A 89 19.99 24.04 23.19
N GLN A 90 21.26 23.69 22.97
CA GLN A 90 22.39 24.59 23.15
C GLN A 90 22.62 25.52 21.94
N ILE A 91 22.26 25.04 20.74
CA ILE A 91 22.58 25.71 19.47
C ILE A 91 21.43 26.62 19.01
N LEU A 92 20.17 26.20 19.22
CA LEU A 92 18.99 26.95 18.77
C LEU A 92 18.92 28.39 19.30
N PRO A 93 19.27 28.70 20.57
CA PRO A 93 19.31 30.09 21.04
C PRO A 93 20.34 30.95 20.29
N LYS A 94 21.51 30.37 19.99
CA LYS A 94 22.58 31.05 19.25
C LYS A 94 22.18 31.34 17.80
N ILE A 95 21.50 30.39 17.15
CA ILE A 95 20.96 30.57 15.79
C ILE A 95 19.92 31.69 15.77
N LYS A 96 19.03 31.74 16.77
CA LYS A 96 17.98 32.76 16.88
C LYS A 96 18.53 34.15 17.22
N ALA A 97 19.66 34.22 17.91
CA ALA A 97 20.31 35.49 18.25
C ALA A 97 20.83 36.23 17.01
N VAL A 98 21.21 35.51 15.96
CA VAL A 98 21.71 36.10 14.71
C VAL A 98 20.53 36.36 13.75
N PRO A 99 20.29 37.60 13.32
CA PRO A 99 19.22 37.91 12.36
C PRO A 99 19.37 37.11 11.07
N GLN A 100 18.25 36.60 10.54
CA GLN A 100 18.16 35.86 9.27
C GLN A 100 18.96 34.55 9.17
N LEU A 101 19.79 34.20 10.16
CA LEU A 101 20.61 32.99 10.14
C LEU A 101 19.78 31.71 10.10
N GLN A 102 18.65 31.69 10.80
CA GLN A 102 17.71 30.55 10.73
C GLN A 102 17.20 30.33 9.29
N GLY A 103 16.82 31.41 8.59
CA GLY A 103 16.37 31.32 7.21
C GLY A 103 17.48 30.91 6.25
N TYR A 104 18.70 31.39 6.49
CA TYR A 104 19.89 30.98 5.74
C TYR A 104 20.16 29.47 5.89
N LEU A 105 20.18 28.94 7.11
CA LEU A 105 20.42 27.51 7.37
C LEU A 105 19.32 26.59 6.83
N GLN A 106 18.08 27.07 6.77
CA GLN A 106 16.95 26.34 6.16
C GLN A 106 17.01 26.32 4.63
N SER A 107 17.69 27.30 4.02
CA SER A 107 17.78 27.41 2.57
C SER A 107 18.75 26.38 1.99
N MET A 108 18.38 25.77 0.86
CA MET A 108 19.28 24.89 0.14
C MET A 108 20.27 25.71 -0.69
N PHE A 109 21.55 25.34 -0.64
CA PHE A 109 22.55 25.93 -1.52
C PHE A 109 22.37 25.43 -2.97
N ALA A 110 22.32 26.36 -3.92
CA ALA A 110 22.28 26.08 -5.35
C ALA A 110 22.97 27.20 -6.13
N LEU A 111 23.63 26.84 -7.23
CA LEU A 111 24.23 27.82 -8.15
C LEU A 111 23.18 28.30 -9.14
N LYS A 112 23.16 29.62 -9.38
CA LYS A 112 22.35 30.24 -10.43
C LYS A 112 23.20 30.47 -11.67
N ASN A 113 22.56 30.60 -12.83
CA ASN A 113 23.23 30.97 -14.06
C ASN A 113 24.03 32.28 -13.86
N GLY A 114 25.31 32.28 -14.25
CA GLY A 114 26.21 33.41 -14.08
C GLY A 114 26.97 33.45 -12.74
N VAL A 115 26.69 32.53 -11.80
CA VAL A 115 27.47 32.38 -10.56
C VAL A 115 28.46 31.23 -10.71
N TYR A 116 29.76 31.53 -10.57
CA TYR A 116 30.84 30.55 -10.79
C TYR A 116 31.56 30.23 -9.47
N PRO A 117 31.78 28.95 -9.13
CA PRO A 117 32.39 28.55 -7.86
C PRO A 117 33.74 29.21 -7.56
N HIS A 118 34.59 29.38 -8.58
CA HIS A 118 35.92 29.98 -8.43
C HIS A 118 35.89 31.50 -8.15
N LYS A 119 34.73 32.14 -8.31
CA LYS A 119 34.52 33.56 -7.97
C LYS A 119 33.82 33.74 -6.62
N LEU A 120 33.32 32.66 -6.04
CA LEU A 120 32.65 32.73 -4.73
C LEU A 120 33.69 32.88 -3.63
N MET A 121 33.35 33.69 -2.64
CA MET A 121 34.07 33.81 -1.38
C MET A 121 33.26 33.07 -0.31
N PHE A 122 33.91 32.17 0.41
CA PHE A 122 33.34 31.37 1.48
C PHE A 122 33.88 31.84 2.83
#